data_AF-X1CXM2-F1
#
_entry.id   AF-X1CXM2-F1
#
_cell.length_a   1.000
_cell.length_b   1.000
_cell.length_c   1.000
_cell.angle_alpha   90.00
_cell.angle_beta   90.00
_cell.angle_gamma   90.00
#
_symmetry.space_group_name_H-M   'P 1'
#
loop_
_entity.id
_entity.type
_entity.pdbx_description
1 polymer ?
#
loop_
_entity_poly.entity_id
_entity_poly.type
_entity_poly.pdbx_seq_one_letter_code
_entity_poly.pdbx_strand_id
1 'polypeptide(L)'
;RRYLLYSPVMKMKTTTQGEEVINLLWDVIAAKGFEKDMYFEMAAKDIRALPKLEGTVHVNIGLILKFMVNFFMNHKKYEEIPKQDQAKDDTYLFNQGPTRGLGRIRLHDWKPAFEQYDLPNVKIFMEQIKMFNLMGTKATPSIDQLKDMDFMLSGIGEIFSLIVYAHLVVENAKIYDIDEDTLDQIFDFLVRDFSKYALNLYQKSGTSPLQMEWCLEMIKKPNVDLERFGKVWNVVHSLKDAYEMNE
;
A
#
# COMPACT_ATOMS: atom_id res chain seq x y z
N ARG A 1 6.63 15.68 -10.27
CA ARG A 1 6.98 14.29 -10.71
C ARG A 1 6.75 13.21 -9.65
N ARG A 2 6.29 13.57 -8.43
CA ARG A 2 5.86 12.63 -7.37
C ARG A 2 4.85 11.58 -7.88
N TYR A 3 3.92 11.99 -8.75
CA TYR A 3 2.94 11.08 -9.36
C TYR A 3 3.55 9.83 -10.02
N LEU A 4 4.78 9.89 -10.52
CA LEU A 4 5.45 8.73 -11.14
C LEU A 4 5.71 7.58 -10.16
N LEU A 5 5.74 7.86 -8.85
CA LEU A 5 5.76 6.84 -7.80
C LEU A 5 4.34 6.34 -7.50
N TYR A 6 3.36 7.24 -7.40
CA TYR A 6 2.03 6.87 -6.93
C TYR A 6 1.11 6.29 -8.01
N SER A 7 1.35 6.58 -9.30
CA SER A 7 0.61 5.94 -10.40
C SER A 7 0.78 4.42 -10.40
N PRO A 8 2.00 3.84 -10.35
CA PRO A 8 2.14 2.39 -10.25
C PRO A 8 1.65 1.82 -8.91
N VAL A 9 1.75 2.58 -7.82
CA VAL A 9 1.17 2.18 -6.51
C VAL A 9 -0.34 2.06 -6.62
N MET A 10 -1.02 3.08 -7.15
CA MET A 10 -2.47 3.07 -7.34
C MET A 10 -2.89 1.90 -8.24
N LYS A 11 -2.28 1.77 -9.41
CA LYS A 11 -2.62 0.69 -10.34
C LYS A 11 -2.48 -0.68 -9.69
N MET A 12 -1.39 -0.92 -8.98
CA MET A 12 -1.11 -2.22 -8.39
C MET A 12 -1.91 -2.44 -7.11
N LYS A 13 -1.77 -1.57 -6.09
CA LYS A 13 -2.38 -1.78 -4.78
C LYS A 13 -3.90 -1.70 -4.83
N THR A 14 -4.49 -0.70 -5.49
CA THR A 14 -5.95 -0.55 -5.53
C THR A 14 -6.61 -1.75 -6.21
N THR A 15 -6.05 -2.25 -7.31
CA THR A 15 -6.62 -3.42 -7.99
C THR A 15 -6.45 -4.71 -7.19
N THR A 16 -5.30 -4.92 -6.53
CA THR A 16 -5.10 -6.10 -5.67
C THR A 16 -5.96 -6.08 -4.42
N GLN A 17 -6.17 -4.89 -3.82
CA GLN A 17 -7.06 -4.75 -2.66
C GLN A 17 -8.53 -4.92 -3.08
N GLY A 18 -8.89 -4.48 -4.28
CA GLY A 18 -10.21 -4.78 -4.86
C GLY A 18 -10.45 -6.28 -5.01
N GLU A 19 -9.46 -7.05 -5.49
CA GLU A 19 -9.54 -8.52 -5.55
C GLU A 19 -9.73 -9.13 -4.14
N GLU A 20 -8.99 -8.63 -3.14
CA GLU A 20 -9.11 -9.11 -1.75
C GLU A 20 -10.48 -8.80 -1.13
N VAL A 21 -11.01 -7.59 -1.33
CA VAL A 21 -12.34 -7.21 -0.86
C VAL A 21 -13.41 -8.14 -1.45
N ILE A 22 -13.32 -8.47 -2.74
CA ILE A 22 -14.26 -9.41 -3.36
C ILE A 22 -14.11 -10.82 -2.77
N ASN A 23 -12.90 -11.29 -2.47
CA ASN A 23 -12.72 -12.58 -1.77
C ASN A 23 -13.38 -12.57 -0.39
N LEU A 24 -13.15 -11.51 0.41
CA LEU A 24 -13.74 -11.38 1.74
C LEU A 24 -15.28 -11.31 1.70
N LEU A 25 -15.84 -10.60 0.71
CA LEU A 25 -17.28 -10.59 0.49
C LEU A 25 -17.80 -11.98 0.09
N TRP A 26 -17.04 -12.73 -0.72
CA TRP A 26 -17.43 -14.09 -1.12
C TRP A 26 -17.47 -15.01 0.09
N ASP A 27 -16.51 -14.93 1.01
CA ASP A 27 -16.51 -15.73 2.23
C ASP A 27 -17.78 -15.50 3.08
N VAL A 28 -18.34 -14.29 3.05
CA VAL A 28 -19.60 -13.95 3.75
C VAL A 28 -20.84 -14.43 2.96
N ILE A 29 -20.87 -14.22 1.65
CA ILE A 29 -22.00 -14.61 0.77
C ILE A 29 -22.07 -16.15 0.62
N ALA A 30 -20.92 -16.81 0.70
CA ALA A 30 -20.72 -18.24 0.55
C ALA A 30 -21.26 -18.78 -0.80
N ALA A 31 -21.96 -19.92 -0.76
CA ALA A 31 -22.44 -20.62 -1.94
C ALA A 31 -23.40 -19.79 -2.81
N LYS A 32 -24.09 -18.79 -2.24
CA LYS A 32 -24.98 -17.90 -3.00
C LYS A 32 -24.23 -17.06 -4.03
N GLY A 33 -22.93 -16.82 -3.84
CA GLY A 33 -22.12 -16.05 -4.77
C GLY A 33 -21.94 -16.70 -6.14
N PHE A 34 -22.32 -17.98 -6.28
CA PHE A 34 -22.33 -18.72 -7.56
C PHE A 34 -23.65 -18.62 -8.32
N GLU A 35 -24.68 -17.97 -7.77
CA GLU A 35 -25.98 -17.84 -8.43
C GLU A 35 -25.91 -16.90 -9.63
N LYS A 36 -26.47 -17.34 -10.77
CA LYS A 36 -26.33 -16.70 -12.08
C LYS A 36 -26.94 -15.30 -12.18
N ASP A 37 -27.94 -15.00 -11.36
CA ASP A 37 -28.68 -13.73 -11.40
C ASP A 37 -28.11 -12.70 -10.42
N MET A 38 -26.92 -12.93 -9.85
CA MET A 38 -26.23 -11.99 -8.97
C MET A 38 -25.11 -11.23 -9.70
N TYR A 39 -25.07 -9.90 -9.55
CA TYR A 39 -23.92 -9.08 -9.94
C TYR A 39 -22.58 -9.62 -9.39
N PHE A 40 -22.63 -10.20 -8.19
CA PHE A 40 -21.45 -10.69 -7.49
C PHE A 40 -20.70 -11.80 -8.25
N GLU A 41 -21.41 -12.71 -8.94
CA GLU A 41 -20.77 -13.79 -9.70
C GLU A 41 -19.89 -13.22 -10.83
N MET A 42 -20.37 -12.19 -11.53
CA MET A 42 -19.62 -11.48 -12.56
C MET A 42 -18.43 -10.75 -11.95
N ALA A 43 -18.66 -9.96 -10.91
CA ALA A 43 -17.61 -9.20 -10.22
C ALA A 43 -16.47 -10.12 -9.74
N ALA A 44 -16.80 -11.28 -9.17
CA ALA A 44 -15.82 -12.21 -8.64
C ALA A 44 -14.99 -12.96 -9.69
N LYS A 45 -15.50 -13.06 -10.92
CA LYS A 45 -14.72 -13.54 -12.08
C LYS A 45 -13.84 -12.42 -12.64
N ASP A 46 -14.43 -11.26 -12.88
CA ASP A 46 -13.81 -10.19 -13.67
C ASP A 46 -12.77 -9.38 -12.89
N ILE A 47 -12.94 -9.21 -11.57
CA ILE A 47 -12.01 -8.45 -10.72
C ILE A 47 -10.58 -8.97 -10.84
N ARG A 48 -10.43 -10.28 -11.10
CA ARG A 48 -9.13 -10.95 -11.24
C ARG A 48 -8.32 -10.45 -12.42
N ALA A 49 -8.95 -9.88 -13.45
CA ALA A 49 -8.25 -9.33 -14.61
C ALA A 49 -7.53 -8.02 -14.29
N LEU A 50 -8.10 -7.18 -13.40
CA LEU A 50 -7.62 -5.82 -13.17
C LEU A 50 -6.14 -5.72 -12.73
N PRO A 51 -5.61 -6.58 -11.83
CA PRO A 51 -4.21 -6.55 -11.44
C PRO A 51 -3.23 -7.06 -12.50
N LYS A 52 -3.72 -7.71 -13.56
CA LYS A 52 -2.90 -8.33 -14.61
C LYS A 52 -2.89 -7.52 -15.91
N LEU A 53 -3.91 -6.69 -16.14
CA LEU A 53 -3.98 -5.74 -17.25
C LEU A 53 -3.23 -4.44 -16.96
N GLU A 54 -2.79 -3.74 -18.01
CA GLU A 54 -2.15 -2.41 -17.94
C GLU A 54 -0.93 -2.34 -17.01
N GLY A 55 -0.06 -3.34 -17.12
CA GLY A 55 1.11 -3.53 -16.28
C GLY A 55 0.79 -4.44 -15.09
N THR A 56 1.42 -5.61 -15.06
CA THR A 56 1.24 -6.57 -13.98
C THR A 56 1.73 -6.01 -12.65
N VAL A 57 1.27 -6.62 -11.55
CA VAL A 57 1.72 -6.31 -10.17
C VAL A 57 3.25 -6.17 -10.10
N HIS A 58 4.00 -7.16 -10.57
CA HIS A 58 5.47 -7.18 -10.55
C HIS A 58 6.13 -6.08 -11.38
N VAL A 59 5.56 -5.73 -12.55
CA VAL A 59 6.07 -4.62 -13.36
C VAL A 59 5.93 -3.29 -12.61
N ASN A 60 4.78 -3.07 -11.98
CA ASN A 60 4.54 -1.86 -11.18
C ASN A 60 5.43 -1.82 -9.93
N ILE A 61 5.61 -2.94 -9.22
CA ILE A 61 6.57 -3.03 -8.10
C ILE A 61 8.00 -2.68 -8.57
N GLY A 62 8.42 -3.17 -9.74
CA GLY A 62 9.72 -2.83 -10.32
C GLY A 62 9.89 -1.33 -10.62
N LEU A 63 8.82 -0.62 -10.98
CA LEU A 63 8.84 0.83 -11.12
C LEU A 63 8.95 1.54 -9.77
N ILE A 64 8.21 1.08 -8.77
CA ILE A 64 8.19 1.62 -7.40
C ILE A 64 9.59 1.48 -6.76
N LEU A 65 10.21 0.31 -6.85
CA LEU A 65 11.55 0.03 -6.29
C LEU A 65 12.63 1.01 -6.75
N LYS A 66 12.50 1.59 -7.95
CA LYS A 66 13.45 2.61 -8.44
C LYS A 66 13.50 3.85 -7.53
N PHE A 67 12.47 4.11 -6.74
CA PHE A 67 12.39 5.24 -5.83
C PHE A 67 12.91 4.94 -4.42
N MET A 68 13.14 3.67 -4.06
CA MET A 68 13.37 3.24 -2.67
C MET A 68 14.49 4.01 -1.96
N VAL A 69 15.65 4.15 -2.60
CA VAL A 69 16.79 4.87 -2.01
C VAL A 69 16.43 6.33 -1.73
N ASN A 70 15.80 7.03 -2.67
CA ASN A 70 15.45 8.44 -2.49
C ASN A 70 14.23 8.66 -1.60
N PHE A 71 13.35 7.65 -1.48
CA PHE A 71 12.25 7.66 -0.53
C PHE A 71 12.78 7.62 0.91
N PHE A 72 13.83 6.83 1.21
CA PHE A 72 14.34 6.72 2.58
C PHE A 72 15.48 7.67 2.93
N MET A 73 16.38 7.99 1.99
CA MET A 73 17.68 8.60 2.32
C MET A 73 17.94 9.98 1.71
N ASN A 74 17.31 10.33 0.58
CA ASN A 74 17.67 11.52 -0.20
C ASN A 74 16.49 12.48 -0.38
N HIS A 75 15.96 12.99 0.72
CA HIS A 75 14.83 13.91 0.68
C HIS A 75 15.19 15.29 0.13
N LYS A 76 14.19 15.99 -0.40
CA LYS A 76 14.28 17.40 -0.79
C LYS A 76 13.07 18.13 -0.23
N LYS A 77 13.28 19.34 0.27
CA LYS A 77 12.17 20.25 0.61
C LYS A 77 11.45 20.67 -0.67
N TYR A 78 10.15 20.51 -0.67
CA TYR A 78 9.21 20.99 -1.68
C TYR A 78 8.20 21.90 -0.99
N GLU A 79 7.65 22.86 -1.71
CA GLU A 79 6.52 23.64 -1.22
C GLU A 79 5.29 22.74 -1.10
N GLU A 80 4.44 23.02 -0.12
CA GLU A 80 3.15 22.36 -0.03
C GLU A 80 2.28 22.77 -1.21
N ILE A 81 1.72 21.78 -1.89
CA ILE A 81 0.86 21.97 -3.05
C ILE A 81 -0.56 21.63 -2.62
N PRO A 82 -1.53 22.56 -2.75
CA PRO A 82 -2.92 22.27 -2.44
C PRO A 82 -3.47 21.23 -3.41
N LYS A 83 -4.56 20.56 -3.00
CA LYS A 83 -5.30 19.65 -3.87
C LYS A 83 -5.60 20.33 -5.22
N GLN A 84 -5.36 19.60 -6.30
CA GLN A 84 -5.55 20.07 -7.67
C GLN A 84 -6.83 19.47 -8.27
N ASP A 85 -7.99 19.87 -7.77
CA ASP A 85 -9.31 19.37 -8.19
C ASP A 85 -10.15 20.39 -8.96
N GLN A 86 -9.60 21.57 -9.23
CA GLN A 86 -10.24 22.58 -10.05
C GLN A 86 -10.45 22.12 -11.50
N ALA A 87 -11.61 22.45 -12.08
CA ALA A 87 -11.94 22.20 -13.47
C ALA A 87 -11.20 23.17 -14.42
N LYS A 88 -9.89 22.97 -14.60
CA LYS A 88 -9.04 23.73 -15.53
C LYS A 88 -8.28 22.80 -16.46
N ASP A 89 -7.75 23.36 -17.54
CA ASP A 89 -6.89 22.61 -18.47
C ASP A 89 -5.67 22.03 -17.72
N ASP A 90 -5.49 20.71 -17.83
CA ASP A 90 -4.30 20.00 -17.40
C ASP A 90 -3.44 19.69 -18.62
N THR A 91 -2.95 20.74 -19.28
CA THR A 91 -2.08 20.61 -20.46
C THR A 91 -0.82 19.81 -20.14
N TYR A 92 -0.43 19.71 -18.86
CA TYR A 92 0.69 18.89 -18.41
C TYR A 92 0.43 17.40 -18.65
N LEU A 93 -0.82 16.92 -18.57
CA LEU A 93 -1.19 15.54 -18.88
C LEU A 93 -0.72 15.11 -20.28
N PHE A 94 -0.79 16.01 -21.25
CA PHE A 94 -0.39 15.79 -22.65
C PHE A 94 1.08 16.13 -22.92
N ASN A 95 1.70 16.95 -22.06
CA ASN A 95 3.09 17.40 -22.19
C ASN A 95 4.03 16.77 -21.15
N GLN A 96 3.77 15.51 -20.78
CA GLN A 96 4.59 14.81 -19.81
C GLN A 96 6.01 14.58 -20.32
N GLY A 97 7.00 14.84 -19.47
CA GLY A 97 8.40 14.50 -19.76
C GLY A 97 8.64 12.98 -19.79
N PRO A 98 9.80 12.54 -20.32
CA PRO A 98 10.12 11.12 -20.44
C PRO A 98 10.16 10.42 -19.08
N THR A 99 9.77 9.14 -19.06
CA THR A 99 9.78 8.27 -17.87
C THR A 99 11.19 7.80 -17.44
N ARG A 100 12.24 8.29 -18.09
CA ARG A 100 13.64 7.95 -17.75
C ARG A 100 14.08 8.64 -16.46
N GLY A 101 15.01 7.99 -15.75
CA GLY A 101 15.68 8.58 -14.56
C GLY A 101 14.84 8.56 -13.28
N LEU A 102 13.90 7.62 -13.13
CA LEU A 102 13.04 7.52 -11.94
C LEU A 102 13.85 7.48 -10.64
N GLY A 103 14.96 6.75 -10.60
CA GLY A 103 15.84 6.68 -9.41
C GLY A 103 16.64 7.95 -9.10
N ARG A 104 16.51 9.02 -9.89
CA ARG A 104 17.07 10.35 -9.57
C ARG A 104 16.03 11.28 -8.97
N ILE A 105 14.76 10.88 -8.94
CA ILE A 105 13.67 11.68 -8.38
C ILE A 105 13.78 11.64 -6.87
N ARG A 106 13.96 12.82 -6.27
CA ARG A 106 13.88 13.03 -4.82
C ARG A 106 12.45 13.34 -4.39
N LEU A 107 12.12 12.94 -3.17
CA LEU A 107 10.80 13.11 -2.57
C LEU A 107 10.93 13.97 -1.31
N HIS A 108 9.82 14.47 -0.77
CA HIS A 108 9.81 15.05 0.57
C HIS A 108 10.06 13.96 1.62
N ASP A 109 10.39 14.38 2.83
CA ASP A 109 10.50 13.45 3.96
C ASP A 109 9.11 12.88 4.28
N TRP A 110 9.03 11.56 4.38
CA TRP A 110 7.79 10.83 4.62
C TRP A 110 7.42 10.77 6.09
N LYS A 111 8.40 10.88 7.01
CA LYS A 111 8.17 10.70 8.46
C LYS A 111 7.14 11.68 9.04
N PRO A 112 7.19 12.99 8.71
CA PRO A 112 6.24 13.95 9.28
C PRO A 112 4.77 13.61 9.00
N ALA A 113 4.49 12.95 7.87
CA ALA A 113 3.13 12.55 7.52
C ALA A 113 2.56 11.47 8.46
N PHE A 114 3.41 10.64 9.06
CA PHE A 114 3.02 9.66 10.08
C PHE A 114 3.09 10.25 11.49
N GLU A 115 4.12 11.03 11.81
CA GLU A 115 4.38 11.57 13.15
C GLU A 115 3.30 12.54 13.64
N GLN A 116 2.48 13.10 12.74
CA GLN A 116 1.33 13.93 13.11
C GLN A 116 0.18 13.14 13.76
N TYR A 117 0.17 11.80 13.66
CA TYR A 117 -0.88 10.94 14.18
C TYR A 117 -0.39 10.13 15.40
N ASP A 118 -1.03 10.32 16.55
CA ASP A 118 -0.67 9.61 17.79
C ASP A 118 -1.40 8.26 17.94
N LEU A 119 -1.50 7.50 16.84
CA LEU A 119 -2.35 6.31 16.76
C LEU A 119 -1.57 5.01 17.00
N PRO A 120 -2.08 4.06 17.81
CA PRO A 120 -1.38 2.82 18.16
C PRO A 120 -0.88 2.00 16.96
N ASN A 121 -1.71 1.76 15.94
CA ASN A 121 -1.29 0.95 14.80
C ASN A 121 -0.37 1.72 13.85
N VAL A 122 -0.51 3.05 13.77
CA VAL A 122 0.45 3.90 13.05
C VAL A 122 1.84 3.79 13.67
N LYS A 123 1.96 3.82 15.01
CA LYS A 123 3.23 3.63 15.72
C LYS A 123 3.84 2.25 15.46
N ILE A 124 3.04 1.18 15.52
CA ILE A 124 3.50 -0.18 15.22
C ILE A 124 4.01 -0.27 13.77
N PHE A 125 3.28 0.31 12.82
CA PHE A 125 3.70 0.34 11.42
C PHE A 125 5.02 1.11 11.23
N MET A 126 5.19 2.24 11.93
CA MET A 126 6.44 3.02 11.95
C MET A 126 7.62 2.19 12.50
N GLU A 127 7.40 1.35 13.51
CA GLU A 127 8.41 0.42 14.01
C GLU A 127 8.79 -0.63 12.95
N GLN A 128 7.81 -1.18 12.22
CA GLN A 128 8.07 -2.12 11.12
C GLN A 128 8.89 -1.45 10.00
N ILE A 129 8.57 -0.20 9.62
CA ILE A 129 9.38 0.59 8.68
C ILE A 129 10.81 0.78 9.19
N LYS A 130 10.98 1.06 10.49
CA LYS A 130 12.29 1.22 11.11
C LYS A 130 13.11 -0.07 11.00
N MET A 131 12.51 -1.23 11.29
CA MET A 131 13.19 -2.53 11.17
C MET A 131 13.57 -2.84 9.72
N PHE A 132 12.69 -2.55 8.77
CA PHE A 132 12.97 -2.70 7.34
C PHE A 132 14.15 -1.83 6.87
N ASN A 133 14.21 -0.56 7.31
CA ASN A 133 15.34 0.32 7.03
C ASN A 133 16.65 -0.16 7.67
N LEU A 134 16.59 -0.65 8.91
CA LEU A 134 17.75 -1.23 9.58
C LEU A 134 18.25 -2.47 8.84
N MET A 135 17.36 -3.37 8.39
CA MET A 135 17.73 -4.50 7.54
C MET A 135 18.44 -4.05 6.26
N GLY A 136 17.93 -3.04 5.56
CA GLY A 136 18.54 -2.53 4.33
C GLY A 136 19.97 -2.00 4.51
N THR A 137 20.31 -1.55 5.72
CA THR A 137 21.65 -1.01 6.05
C THR A 137 22.58 -2.02 6.74
N LYS A 138 22.03 -2.95 7.55
CA LYS A 138 22.79 -3.93 8.34
C LYS A 138 22.91 -5.29 7.64
N ALA A 139 21.97 -5.60 6.76
CA ALA A 139 21.86 -6.86 6.04
C ALA A 139 21.51 -6.59 4.57
N THR A 140 22.26 -5.66 3.96
CA THR A 140 22.05 -5.18 2.60
C THR A 140 22.02 -6.34 1.60
N PRO A 141 21.08 -6.36 0.64
CA PRO A 141 21.02 -7.41 -0.35
C PRO A 141 22.34 -7.60 -1.13
N SER A 142 22.74 -8.85 -1.32
CA SER A 142 23.92 -9.20 -2.11
C SER A 142 23.71 -8.94 -3.61
N ILE A 143 24.79 -8.94 -4.40
CA ILE A 143 24.71 -8.77 -5.86
C ILE A 143 23.80 -9.84 -6.50
N ASP A 144 23.82 -11.06 -5.97
CA ASP A 144 22.98 -12.15 -6.49
C ASP A 144 21.52 -11.96 -6.11
N GLN A 145 21.24 -11.53 -4.86
CA GLN A 145 19.89 -11.18 -4.44
C GLN A 145 19.30 -10.01 -5.24
N LEU A 146 20.13 -9.01 -5.60
CA LEU A 146 19.69 -7.88 -6.44
C LEU A 146 19.29 -8.31 -7.87
N LYS A 147 19.80 -9.45 -8.36
CA LYS A 147 19.43 -10.03 -9.66
C LYS A 147 18.26 -11.01 -9.54
N ASP A 148 17.97 -11.49 -8.34
CA ASP A 148 16.82 -12.34 -8.06
C ASP A 148 15.54 -11.52 -8.03
N MET A 149 14.74 -11.66 -9.09
CA MET A 149 13.50 -10.92 -9.25
C MET A 149 12.43 -11.34 -8.24
N ASP A 150 12.42 -12.59 -7.75
CA ASP A 150 11.45 -13.01 -6.74
C ASP A 150 11.82 -12.42 -5.37
N PHE A 151 13.10 -12.42 -5.01
CA PHE A 151 13.59 -11.74 -3.81
C PHE A 151 13.32 -10.22 -3.86
N MET A 152 13.65 -9.58 -4.98
CA MET A 152 13.50 -8.13 -5.11
C MET A 152 12.06 -7.67 -5.24
N LEU A 153 11.24 -8.32 -6.08
CA LEU A 153 9.87 -7.87 -6.33
C LEU A 153 8.90 -8.41 -5.27
N SER A 154 8.86 -9.73 -5.08
CA SER A 154 7.91 -10.37 -4.16
C SER A 154 8.36 -10.27 -2.70
N GLY A 155 9.66 -10.09 -2.42
CA GLY A 155 10.16 -9.90 -1.07
C GLY A 155 10.24 -8.41 -0.68
N ILE A 156 11.31 -7.74 -1.12
CA ILE A 156 11.59 -6.33 -0.77
C ILE A 156 10.52 -5.38 -1.33
N GLY A 157 10.09 -5.61 -2.56
CA GLY A 157 9.20 -4.75 -3.31
C GLY A 157 7.78 -4.69 -2.75
N GLU A 158 7.23 -5.80 -2.26
CA GLU A 158 5.89 -5.82 -1.64
C GLU A 158 5.86 -4.99 -0.34
N ILE A 159 6.87 -5.16 0.52
CA ILE A 159 7.03 -4.39 1.75
C ILE A 159 7.17 -2.90 1.41
N PHE A 160 8.11 -2.55 0.52
CA PHE A 160 8.33 -1.15 0.16
C PHE A 160 7.09 -0.50 -0.47
N SER A 161 6.38 -1.23 -1.34
CA SER A 161 5.16 -0.72 -1.96
C SER A 161 4.04 -0.51 -0.94
N LEU A 162 3.94 -1.37 0.09
CA LEU A 162 3.01 -1.19 1.20
C LEU A 162 3.33 0.09 2.00
N ILE A 163 4.62 0.35 2.28
CA ILE A 163 5.06 1.56 2.98
C ILE A 163 4.66 2.82 2.19
N VAL A 164 4.92 2.83 0.88
CA VAL A 164 4.54 3.96 0.02
C VAL A 164 3.02 4.14 -0.05
N TYR A 165 2.26 3.05 -0.08
CA TYR A 165 0.80 3.09 -0.05
C TYR A 165 0.27 3.66 1.27
N ALA A 166 0.78 3.18 2.40
CA ALA A 166 0.43 3.70 3.73
C ALA A 166 0.76 5.19 3.87
N HIS A 167 1.90 5.62 3.31
CA HIS A 167 2.28 7.03 3.27
C HIS A 167 1.27 7.88 2.47
N LEU A 168 0.75 7.38 1.34
CA LEU A 168 -0.32 8.06 0.61
C LEU A 168 -1.61 8.16 1.45
N VAL A 169 -1.97 7.08 2.16
CA VAL A 169 -3.16 7.03 3.01
C VAL A 169 -3.11 8.11 4.10
N VAL A 170 -2.01 8.20 4.87
CA VAL A 170 -1.91 9.17 5.98
C VAL A 170 -1.91 10.63 5.51
N GLU A 171 -1.29 10.92 4.37
CA GLU A 171 -1.33 12.29 3.82
C GLU A 171 -2.75 12.67 3.36
N ASN A 172 -3.49 11.71 2.80
CA ASN A 172 -4.82 11.96 2.27
C ASN A 172 -5.90 11.91 3.36
N ALA A 173 -5.64 11.30 4.51
CA ALA A 173 -6.58 11.26 5.63
C ALA A 173 -7.07 12.66 6.01
N LYS A 174 -6.18 13.65 6.07
CA LYS A 174 -6.54 15.05 6.31
C LYS A 174 -7.32 15.70 5.15
N ILE A 175 -7.02 15.31 3.91
CA ILE A 175 -7.66 15.87 2.70
C ILE A 175 -9.12 15.41 2.59
N TYR A 176 -9.40 14.17 2.97
CA TYR A 176 -10.73 13.56 2.91
C TYR A 176 -11.45 13.55 4.26
N ASP A 177 -10.92 14.25 5.27
CA ASP A 177 -11.49 14.33 6.62
C ASP A 177 -11.80 12.96 7.24
N ILE A 178 -10.84 12.04 7.12
CA ILE A 178 -10.94 10.70 7.69
C ILE A 178 -10.66 10.78 9.18
N ASP A 179 -11.59 10.27 9.99
CA ASP A 179 -11.46 10.22 11.44
C ASP A 179 -10.34 9.29 11.91
N GLU A 180 -9.83 9.56 13.11
CA GLU A 180 -8.70 8.82 13.70
C GLU A 180 -9.01 7.34 13.95
N ASP A 181 -10.24 7.00 14.33
CA ASP A 181 -10.64 5.60 14.59
C ASP A 181 -10.61 4.79 13.28
N THR A 182 -11.16 5.33 12.19
CA THR A 182 -11.10 4.73 10.86
C THR A 182 -9.66 4.63 10.36
N LEU A 183 -8.86 5.68 10.51
CA LEU A 183 -7.46 5.67 10.08
C LEU A 183 -6.66 4.59 10.84
N ASP A 184 -6.78 4.51 12.16
CA ASP A 184 -6.07 3.52 12.96
C ASP A 184 -6.58 2.09 12.70
N GLN A 185 -7.85 1.93 12.31
CA GLN A 185 -8.42 0.66 11.86
C GLN A 185 -7.92 0.24 10.47
N ILE A 186 -7.60 1.19 9.58
CA ILE A 186 -6.90 0.89 8.33
C ILE A 186 -5.49 0.38 8.63
N PHE A 187 -4.78 1.05 9.55
CA PHE A 187 -3.43 0.63 9.95
C PHE A 187 -3.39 -0.74 10.63
N ASP A 188 -4.48 -1.16 11.28
CA ASP A 188 -4.60 -2.50 11.84
C ASP A 188 -4.34 -3.61 10.80
N PHE A 189 -4.95 -3.53 9.62
CA PHE A 189 -4.71 -4.53 8.57
C PHE A 189 -3.39 -4.27 7.82
N LEU A 190 -2.94 -3.01 7.68
CA LEU A 190 -1.64 -2.72 7.07
C LEU A 190 -0.47 -3.30 7.89
N VAL A 191 -0.56 -3.30 9.22
CA VAL A 191 0.43 -3.97 10.10
C VAL A 191 0.46 -5.48 9.84
N ARG A 192 -0.72 -6.10 9.65
CA ARG A 192 -0.84 -7.53 9.34
C ARG A 192 -0.29 -7.86 7.95
N ASP A 193 -0.57 -7.03 6.96
CA ASP A 193 -0.02 -7.15 5.61
C ASP A 193 1.51 -7.03 5.62
N PHE A 194 2.05 -6.09 6.40
CA PHE A 194 3.50 -5.95 6.55
C PHE A 194 4.10 -7.23 7.13
N SER A 195 3.51 -7.77 8.20
CA SER A 195 3.94 -9.04 8.81
C SER A 195 3.85 -10.22 7.83
N LYS A 196 2.82 -10.28 6.99
CA LYS A 196 2.67 -11.29 5.93
C LYS A 196 3.80 -11.18 4.90
N TYR A 197 4.12 -9.97 4.44
CA TYR A 197 5.21 -9.77 3.48
C TYR A 197 6.59 -10.01 4.09
N ALA A 198 6.80 -9.65 5.37
CA ALA A 198 8.02 -9.96 6.10
C ALA A 198 8.24 -11.48 6.22
N LEU A 199 7.17 -12.24 6.52
CA LEU A 199 7.24 -13.70 6.52
C LEU A 199 7.50 -14.26 5.12
N ASN A 200 6.92 -13.68 4.06
CA ASN A 200 7.22 -14.08 2.70
C ASN A 200 8.69 -13.89 2.34
N LEU A 201 9.27 -12.73 2.71
CA LEU A 201 10.69 -12.43 2.53
C LEU A 201 11.57 -13.41 3.33
N TYR A 202 11.21 -13.69 4.59
CA TYR A 202 11.91 -14.68 5.43
C TYR A 202 12.04 -16.04 4.73
N GLN A 203 11.01 -16.47 3.98
CA GLN A 203 10.94 -17.77 3.34
C GLN A 203 11.60 -17.83 1.95
N LYS A 204 12.08 -16.71 1.40
CA LYS A 204 12.75 -16.72 0.08
C LYS A 204 14.04 -17.52 0.16
N SER A 205 14.29 -18.32 -0.88
CA SER A 205 15.51 -19.13 -1.01
C SER A 205 16.79 -18.29 -0.94
N GLY A 206 16.73 -17.05 -1.44
CA GLY A 206 17.84 -16.12 -1.40
C GLY A 206 18.11 -15.50 -0.03
N THR A 207 17.21 -15.58 0.94
CA THR A 207 17.32 -14.83 2.22
C THR A 207 18.44 -15.38 3.11
N SER A 208 19.31 -14.48 3.55
CA SER A 208 20.42 -14.83 4.45
C SER A 208 19.95 -14.95 5.92
N PRO A 209 20.66 -15.69 6.79
CA PRO A 209 20.32 -15.81 8.21
C PRO A 209 20.14 -14.46 8.92
N LEU A 210 21.01 -13.48 8.64
CA LEU A 210 20.89 -12.15 9.24
C LEU A 210 19.64 -11.41 8.76
N GLN A 211 19.26 -11.53 7.48
CA GLN A 211 18.02 -10.95 6.97
C GLN A 211 16.79 -11.63 7.57
N MET A 212 16.86 -12.94 7.82
CA MET A 212 15.79 -13.70 8.49
C MET A 212 15.51 -13.16 9.89
N GLU A 213 16.56 -12.86 10.68
CA GLU A 213 16.42 -12.22 12.01
C GLU A 213 15.67 -10.89 11.92
N TRP A 214 16.04 -10.03 10.97
CA TRP A 214 15.33 -8.77 10.75
C TRP A 214 13.88 -8.96 10.29
N CYS A 215 13.60 -9.96 9.45
CA CYS A 215 12.23 -10.26 9.03
C CYS A 215 11.36 -10.65 10.22
N LEU A 216 11.90 -11.40 11.20
CA LEU A 216 11.17 -11.74 12.42
C LEU A 216 10.88 -10.49 13.27
N GLU A 217 11.82 -9.54 13.36
CA GLU A 217 11.58 -8.26 14.05
C GLU A 217 10.49 -7.40 13.41
N MET A 218 10.26 -7.54 12.10
CA MET A 218 9.18 -6.87 11.37
C MET A 218 7.81 -7.50 11.61
N ILE A 219 7.73 -8.74 12.11
CA ILE A 219 6.45 -9.40 12.38
C ILE A 219 5.89 -8.85 13.69
N LYS A 220 4.83 -8.04 13.57
CA LYS A 220 4.11 -7.41 14.68
C LYS A 220 2.63 -7.79 14.62
N LYS A 221 1.99 -7.77 15.80
CA LYS A 221 0.54 -7.84 15.94
C LYS A 221 0.00 -6.40 16.03
N PRO A 222 -1.10 -6.07 15.34
CA PRO A 222 -1.73 -4.76 15.55
C PRO A 222 -2.31 -4.64 16.97
N ASN A 223 -2.48 -3.40 17.41
CA ASN A 223 -3.23 -3.06 18.60
C ASN A 223 -4.72 -3.35 18.38
N VAL A 224 -5.20 -4.40 19.06
CA VAL A 224 -6.60 -4.81 19.01
C VAL A 224 -7.41 -3.91 19.94
N ASP A 225 -8.38 -3.20 19.36
CA ASP A 225 -9.32 -2.35 20.09
C ASP A 225 -10.74 -2.63 19.59
N LEU A 226 -11.55 -3.26 20.45
CA LEU A 226 -12.93 -3.63 20.13
C LEU A 226 -13.87 -2.42 20.08
N GLU A 227 -13.57 -1.36 20.84
CA GLU A 227 -14.39 -0.16 20.85
C GLU A 227 -14.19 0.62 19.54
N ARG A 228 -12.93 0.83 19.14
CA ARG A 228 -12.58 1.40 17.84
C ARG A 228 -13.23 0.62 16.70
N PHE A 229 -13.10 -0.71 16.72
CA PHE A 229 -13.74 -1.57 15.72
C PHE A 229 -15.27 -1.37 15.68
N GLY A 230 -15.92 -1.30 16.85
CA GLY A 230 -17.36 -1.06 16.95
C GLY A 230 -17.78 0.29 16.37
N LYS A 231 -17.01 1.36 16.60
CA LYS A 231 -17.26 2.69 16.03
C LYS A 231 -17.20 2.67 14.51
N VAL A 232 -16.12 2.12 13.94
CA VAL A 232 -15.96 1.99 12.48
C VAL A 232 -17.06 1.12 11.88
N TRP A 233 -17.40 0.01 12.54
CA TRP A 233 -18.50 -0.86 12.12
C TRP A 233 -19.84 -0.11 12.08
N ASN A 234 -20.15 0.70 13.08
CA ASN A 234 -21.39 1.48 13.11
C ASN A 234 -21.48 2.47 11.95
N VAL A 235 -20.37 3.11 11.58
CA VAL A 235 -20.29 3.97 10.39
C VAL A 235 -20.61 3.16 9.14
N VAL A 236 -19.94 2.03 8.91
CA VAL A 236 -20.16 1.18 7.74
C VAL A 236 -21.61 0.67 7.70
N HIS A 237 -22.13 0.18 8.82
CA HIS A 237 -23.50 -0.33 8.91
C HIS A 237 -24.55 0.76 8.66
N SER A 238 -24.27 2.02 9.02
CA SER A 238 -25.16 3.14 8.73
C SER A 238 -25.31 3.44 7.23
N LEU A 239 -24.37 2.99 6.40
CA LEU A 239 -24.43 3.12 4.94
C LEU A 239 -25.29 2.03 4.27
N LYS A 240 -25.84 1.11 5.05
CA LYS A 240 -26.77 0.10 4.52
C LYS A 240 -27.93 0.80 3.82
N ASP A 241 -28.21 0.38 2.59
CA ASP A 241 -29.28 0.90 1.74
C ASP A 241 -29.15 2.41 1.42
N ALA A 242 -27.97 3.01 1.65
CA ALA A 242 -27.75 4.44 1.39
C ALA A 242 -27.49 4.77 -0.09
N TYR A 243 -27.08 3.79 -0.88
CA TYR A 243 -26.92 3.96 -2.33
C TYR A 243 -28.24 3.67 -3.05
N GLU A 244 -28.80 4.69 -3.66
CA GLU A 244 -29.90 4.58 -4.63
C GLU A 244 -29.36 4.90 -6.02
N MET A 245 -29.57 3.99 -6.98
CA MET A 245 -29.22 4.27 -8.38
C MET A 245 -30.23 5.27 -8.93
N ASN A 246 -29.75 6.37 -9.51
CA ASN A 246 -30.64 7.34 -10.16
C ASN A 246 -31.46 6.62 -11.24
N GLU A 247 -32.80 6.77 -11.18
CA GLU A 247 -33.74 6.30 -12.20
C GLU A 247 -33.57 7.06 -13.54
#